data_AF-A0A7C4IXR9-F1
#
_entry.id   AF-A0A7C4IXR9-F1
#
_cell.length_a   1.000
_cell.length_b   1.000
_cell.length_c   1.000
_cell.angle_alpha   90.00
_cell.angle_beta   90.00
_cell.angle_gamma   90.00
#
_symmetry.space_group_name_H-M   'P 1'
#
loop_
_entity.id
_entity.type
_entity.pdbx_description
1 polymer ?
#
loop_
_entity_poly.entity_id
_entity_poly.type
_entity_poly.pdbx_seq_one_letter_code
_entity_poly.pdbx_strand_id
1 'polypeptide(L)'
;MQKLEKLIERIIRRVHINLRDLEVDVGPFLKPSIPLKKLSEFYAFYGITGHHPLHFRFSGSNLAGSYFLGKCQVDGSIVHGLRRLGL
;
A
#
# COMPACT_ATOMS: atom_id res chain seq x y z
N MET A 1 12.33 -0.93 10.68
CA MET A 1 11.08 -1.46 10.11
C MET A 1 9.86 -0.71 10.68
N GLN A 2 9.63 -0.69 12.01
CA GLN A 2 8.87 0.30 12.83
C GLN A 2 7.85 1.24 12.16
N LYS A 3 8.25 2.16 11.26
CA LYS A 3 7.31 3.05 10.55
C LYS A 3 6.31 2.26 9.69
N LEU A 4 6.72 1.15 9.08
CA LEU A 4 5.85 0.28 8.28
C LEU A 4 4.93 -0.58 9.17
N GLU A 5 5.43 -1.10 10.28
CA GLU A 5 4.59 -1.78 11.30
C GLU A 5 3.50 -0.84 11.82
N LYS A 6 3.85 0.38 12.22
CA LYS A 6 2.89 1.42 12.66
C LYS A 6 1.91 1.83 11.56
N LEU A 7 2.29 1.73 10.29
CA LEU A 7 1.39 1.93 9.16
C LEU A 7 0.38 0.78 9.03
N ILE A 8 0.85 -0.48 9.12
CA ILE A 8 0.01 -1.69 9.08
C ILE A 8 -1.03 -1.66 10.21
N GLU A 9 -0.62 -1.46 11.46
CA GLU A 9 -1.55 -1.40 12.60
C GLU A 9 -2.58 -0.26 12.46
N ARG A 10 -2.18 0.88 11.89
CA ARG A 10 -3.12 1.99 11.62
C ARG A 10 -4.12 1.65 10.50
N ILE A 11 -3.71 0.90 9.48
CA ILE A 11 -4.61 0.40 8.43
C ILE A 11 -5.58 -0.61 9.01
N ILE A 12 -5.11 -1.62 9.74
CA ILE A 12 -5.92 -2.65 10.39
C ILE A 12 -6.95 -2.01 11.33
N ARG A 13 -6.53 -1.09 12.21
CA ARG A 13 -7.43 -0.35 13.10
C ARG A 13 -8.49 0.46 12.34
N ARG A 14 -8.13 1.08 11.22
CA ARG A 14 -9.10 1.81 10.37
C ARG A 14 -10.12 0.87 9.74
N VAL A 15 -9.69 -0.26 9.18
CA VAL A 15 -10.59 -1.26 8.58
C VAL A 15 -11.53 -1.83 9.65
N HIS A 16 -11.00 -2.25 10.80
CA HIS A 16 -11.80 -2.80 11.90
C HIS A 16 -12.85 -1.81 12.43
N ILE A 17 -12.52 -0.52 12.60
CA ILE A 17 -13.50 0.52 13.01
C ILE A 17 -14.65 0.70 12.01
N ASN A 18 -14.41 0.47 10.72
CA ASN A 18 -15.43 0.56 9.66
C ASN A 18 -16.23 -0.75 9.48
N LEU A 19 -15.69 -1.90 9.90
CA LEU A 19 -16.35 -3.21 9.82
C LEU A 19 -16.80 -3.76 11.18
N ARG A 20 -16.75 -2.94 12.25
CA ARG A 20 -17.11 -3.31 13.63
C ARG A 20 -18.51 -3.93 13.73
N ASP A 21 -19.45 -3.42 12.93
CA ASP A 21 -20.87 -3.81 12.94
C ASP A 21 -21.09 -5.17 12.22
N LEU A 22 -20.01 -5.77 11.68
CA LEU A 22 -19.97 -7.15 11.15
C LEU A 22 -19.22 -8.11 12.09
N GLU A 23 -18.72 -7.64 13.24
CA GLU A 23 -17.97 -8.40 14.26
C GLU A 23 -16.68 -9.10 13.75
N VAL A 24 -16.17 -8.73 12.57
CA VAL A 24 -14.95 -9.33 11.99
C VAL A 24 -13.67 -8.70 12.55
N ASP A 25 -12.83 -9.52 13.22
CA ASP A 25 -11.42 -9.19 13.40
C ASP A 25 -10.66 -9.38 12.07
N VAL A 26 -10.27 -8.25 11.48
CA VAL A 26 -9.50 -8.21 10.22
C VAL A 26 -7.99 -8.38 10.41
N GLY A 27 -7.49 -8.34 11.64
CA GLY A 27 -6.07 -8.52 11.96
C GLY A 27 -5.49 -9.85 11.45
N PRO A 28 -6.09 -11.00 11.77
CA PRO A 28 -5.67 -12.32 11.31
C PRO A 28 -5.68 -12.50 9.78
N PHE A 29 -6.54 -11.77 9.05
CA PHE A 29 -6.59 -11.83 7.58
C PHE A 29 -5.57 -10.88 6.92
N LEU A 30 -5.37 -9.69 7.50
CA LEU A 30 -4.50 -8.66 6.93
C LEU A 30 -3.01 -8.87 7.27
N LYS A 31 -2.66 -9.33 8.49
CA LYS A 31 -1.23 -9.46 8.86
C LYS A 31 -0.46 -10.50 8.02
N PRO A 32 -1.00 -11.71 7.72
CA PRO A 32 -0.29 -12.69 6.89
C PRO A 32 -0.20 -12.32 5.40
N SER A 33 -1.15 -11.52 4.89
CA SER A 33 -1.18 -11.13 3.48
C SER A 33 -0.21 -10.00 3.12
N ILE A 34 0.39 -9.33 4.12
CA ILE A 34 1.32 -8.21 3.94
C ILE A 34 2.77 -8.69 4.08
N PRO A 35 3.54 -8.87 2.98
CA PRO A 35 4.87 -9.47 3.04
C PRO A 35 5.94 -8.45 3.47
N LEU A 36 5.95 -8.11 4.76
CA LEU A 36 6.76 -7.06 5.41
C LEU A 36 8.20 -6.89 4.85
N LYS A 37 8.96 -7.98 4.70
CA LYS A 37 10.33 -7.94 4.16
C LYS A 37 10.36 -7.51 2.68
N LYS A 38 9.47 -8.09 1.86
CA LYS A 38 9.33 -7.77 0.43
C LYS A 38 8.93 -6.31 0.19
N LEU A 39 8.19 -5.70 1.13
CA LEU A 39 7.85 -4.28 1.06
C LEU A 39 9.05 -3.32 1.17
N SER A 40 10.25 -3.82 1.48
CA SER A 40 11.52 -3.10 1.37
C SER A 40 12.43 -3.57 0.23
N GLU A 41 12.03 -4.59 -0.55
CA GLU A 41 12.84 -5.21 -1.60
C GLU A 41 12.42 -4.77 -3.03
N PHE A 42 11.25 -4.15 -3.20
CA PHE A 42 10.74 -3.71 -4.52
C PHE A 42 10.60 -2.18 -4.66
N TYR A 43 11.07 -1.64 -5.79
CA TYR A 43 10.81 -0.27 -6.22
C TYR A 43 9.33 -0.04 -6.60
N ALA A 44 8.94 1.23 -6.72
CA ALA A 44 7.68 1.68 -7.32
C ALA A 44 7.97 2.48 -8.59
N PHE A 45 7.03 2.48 -9.54
CA PHE A 45 7.23 3.04 -10.88
C PHE A 45 6.18 4.08 -11.27
N TYR A 46 6.51 4.92 -12.26
CA TYR A 46 5.70 6.05 -12.69
C TYR A 46 5.72 6.24 -14.21
N GLY A 47 4.55 6.40 -14.83
CA GLY A 47 4.43 6.87 -16.21
C GLY A 47 4.44 8.39 -16.28
N ILE A 48 5.61 8.99 -16.55
CA ILE A 48 5.74 10.41 -16.87
C ILE A 48 5.51 10.58 -18.38
N THR A 49 4.74 11.60 -18.77
CA THR A 49 4.45 11.92 -20.17
C THR A 49 4.36 13.43 -20.36
N GLY A 50 4.91 13.95 -21.46
CA GLY A 50 4.84 15.37 -21.81
C GLY A 50 3.43 15.86 -22.17
N HIS A 51 2.46 14.95 -22.34
CA HIS A 51 1.09 15.28 -22.74
C HIS A 51 0.10 15.41 -21.57
N HIS A 52 0.54 15.29 -20.31
CA HIS A 52 -0.36 15.37 -19.16
C HIS A 52 0.26 16.10 -17.95
N PRO A 53 -0.46 17.06 -17.32
CA PRO A 53 0.02 17.73 -16.13
C PRO A 53 0.08 16.75 -14.94
N LEU A 54 1.30 16.45 -14.51
CA LEU A 54 1.60 15.53 -13.42
C LEU A 54 1.04 16.08 -12.09
N HIS A 55 0.38 15.23 -11.30
CA HIS A 55 0.24 15.48 -9.86
C HIS A 55 0.27 14.17 -9.08
N PHE A 56 1.19 14.12 -8.13
CA PHE A 56 1.39 13.00 -7.23
C PHE A 56 1.42 13.46 -5.79
N ARG A 57 0.78 12.69 -4.91
CA ARG A 57 0.98 12.82 -3.47
C ARG A 57 1.08 11.44 -2.82
N PHE A 58 2.27 11.10 -2.36
CA PHE A 58 2.55 9.87 -1.62
C PHE A 58 3.01 10.23 -0.20
N SER A 59 2.13 10.13 0.80
CA SER A 59 2.44 10.56 2.18
C SER A 59 2.23 9.45 3.19
N GLY A 60 3.30 9.05 3.88
CA GLY A 60 3.25 8.04 4.93
C GLY A 60 2.74 6.67 4.46
N SER A 61 3.10 6.29 3.22
CA SER A 61 2.63 5.10 2.50
C SER A 61 3.79 4.19 2.07
N ASN A 62 3.50 2.94 1.72
CA ASN A 62 4.43 2.03 1.03
C ASN A 62 3.85 1.64 -0.33
N LEU A 63 4.72 1.53 -1.35
CA LEU A 63 4.34 1.43 -2.77
C LEU A 63 5.00 0.22 -3.48
N ALA A 64 5.49 -0.78 -2.73
CA ALA A 64 6.41 -1.79 -3.22
C ALA A 64 5.88 -2.61 -4.42
N GLY A 65 6.57 -2.54 -5.57
CA GLY A 65 6.21 -3.26 -6.79
C GLY A 65 5.04 -2.66 -7.57
N SER A 66 4.51 -1.50 -7.16
CA SER A 66 3.37 -0.84 -7.82
C SER A 66 3.79 0.12 -8.95
N TYR A 67 2.85 0.42 -9.84
CA TYR A 67 3.02 1.27 -11.02
C TYR A 67 1.90 2.31 -11.04
N PHE A 68 2.24 3.59 -11.19
CA PHE A 68 1.29 4.70 -11.22
C PHE A 68 1.34 5.47 -12.55
N LEU A 69 0.21 6.05 -12.95
CA LEU A 69 0.06 6.84 -14.17
C LEU A 69 -1.01 7.94 -13.93
N GLY A 70 -0.89 9.07 -14.62
CA GLY A 70 -1.85 10.17 -14.51
C GLY A 70 -1.71 10.96 -13.20
N LYS A 71 -2.84 11.29 -12.57
CA LYS A 71 -2.91 12.01 -11.28
C LYS A 71 -3.29 11.02 -10.18
N CYS A 72 -2.46 10.86 -9.16
CA CYS A 72 -2.66 9.86 -8.11
C CYS A 72 -2.26 10.35 -6.72
N GLN A 73 -3.01 9.95 -5.70
CA GLN A 73 -2.76 10.29 -4.30
C GLN A 73 -2.93 9.05 -3.43
N VAL A 74 -1.87 8.70 -2.69
CA VAL A 74 -1.81 7.52 -1.81
C VAL A 74 -1.31 7.98 -0.44
N ASP A 75 -2.24 8.33 0.43
CA ASP A 75 -1.95 8.83 1.78
C ASP A 75 -2.26 7.77 2.86
N GLY A 76 -1.24 7.36 3.58
CA GLY A 76 -1.36 6.46 4.72
C GLY A 76 -1.77 5.03 4.40
N SER A 77 -1.38 4.52 3.23
CA SER A 77 -1.78 3.21 2.69
C SER A 77 -0.59 2.34 2.28
N ILE A 78 -0.85 1.05 2.03
CA ILE A 78 0.12 0.14 1.40
C ILE A 78 -0.46 -0.30 0.06
N VAL A 79 0.24 -0.01 -1.03
CA VAL A 79 -0.10 -0.45 -2.38
C VAL A 79 1.03 -1.35 -2.85
N HIS A 80 0.79 -2.66 -2.93
CA HIS A 80 1.82 -3.63 -3.30
C HIS A 80 1.47 -4.38 -4.58
N GLY A 81 2.41 -4.43 -5.52
CA GLY A 81 2.26 -5.16 -6.77
C GLY A 81 2.72 -6.61 -6.63
N LEU A 82 1.81 -7.56 -6.85
CA LEU A 82 2.16 -8.99 -6.91
C LEU A 82 2.88 -9.30 -8.24
N ARG A 83 4.21 -9.17 -8.26
CA ARG A 83 5.03 -9.93 -9.21
C ARG A 83 4.86 -11.42 -8.91
N ARG A 84 4.03 -12.11 -9.70
CA ARG A 84 4.30 -13.51 -10.04
C ARG A 84 5.65 -13.50 -10.78
N LEU A 85 6.70 -13.96 -10.11
CA LEU A 85 7.94 -14.34 -10.80
C LEU A 85 7.60 -15.59 -11.62
N GLY A 86 7.55 -15.40 -12.93
CA GLY A 86 7.06 -16.35 -13.92
C GLY A 86 7.64 -16.07 -15.32
N LEU A 87 8.81 -15.44 -15.33
CA LEU A 87 9.81 -15.28 -16.38
C LEU A 87 11.17 -15.27 -15.65
#